data_AF-A0A3S1RWL9-F1
#
_entry.id   AF-A0A3S1RWL9-F1
#
_cell.length_a   1.000
_cell.length_b   1.000
_cell.length_c   1.000
_cell.angle_alpha   90.00
_cell.angle_beta   90.00
_cell.angle_gamma   90.00
#
_symmetry.space_group_name_H-M   'P 1'
#
loop_
_entity.id
_entity.type
_entity.pdbx_description
1 polymer ?
#
loop_
_entity_poly.entity_id
_entity_poly.type
_entity_poly.pdbx_seq_one_letter_code
_entity_poly.pdbx_strand_id
1 'polypeptide(L)'
;MNPTSSIRKIYQGIADRRQMFRLFDRHAQRPDRWQNDDSALFAGEWFEIARSEHDYMLDILPPLWMRGDMFAMREFLTDSVTSIFFALTIDGRIRYFHGYCDLFERGSPDRMKAAIVERESRPVRAMTREE
;
A
#
# COMPACT_ATOMS: atom_id res chain seq x y z
N MET A 1 -7.88 -14.32 -17.67
CA MET A 1 -8.13 -13.53 -16.45
C MET A 1 -6.90 -13.69 -15.59
N ASN A 2 -6.10 -12.64 -15.42
CA ASN A 2 -5.06 -12.68 -14.38
C ASN A 2 -5.78 -12.86 -13.04
N PRO A 3 -5.35 -13.81 -12.18
CA PRO A 3 -5.92 -13.91 -10.84
C PRO A 3 -5.72 -12.55 -10.18
N THR A 4 -6.82 -11.90 -9.78
CA THR A 4 -6.76 -10.66 -8.98
C THR A 4 -5.94 -10.96 -7.74
N SER A 5 -4.72 -10.43 -7.66
CA SER A 5 -3.85 -10.61 -6.50
C SER A 5 -4.60 -10.17 -5.24
N SER A 6 -4.60 -11.03 -4.23
CA SER A 6 -5.34 -10.76 -3.00
C SER A 6 -4.77 -9.54 -2.29
N ILE A 7 -5.66 -8.60 -1.95
CA ILE A 7 -5.30 -7.39 -1.18
C ILE A 7 -4.85 -7.84 0.22
N ARG A 8 -3.60 -7.56 0.59
CA ARG A 8 -2.97 -8.08 1.80
C ARG A 8 -2.05 -7.05 2.47
N LYS A 9 -2.16 -6.97 3.80
CA LYS A 9 -1.22 -6.19 4.64
C LYS A 9 0.07 -6.97 4.79
N ILE A 10 1.21 -6.37 4.42
CA ILE A 10 2.52 -7.04 4.43
C ILE A 10 3.37 -6.73 5.67
N TYR A 11 2.99 -5.72 6.45
CA TYR A 11 3.69 -5.32 7.67
C TYR A 11 2.69 -5.07 8.81
N GLN A 12 2.91 -5.70 9.97
CA GLN A 12 2.09 -5.52 11.16
C GLN A 12 2.71 -4.43 12.04
N GLY A 13 2.28 -3.19 11.84
CA GLY A 13 2.76 -2.02 12.57
C GLY A 13 2.81 -0.78 11.68
N ILE A 14 3.31 0.32 12.24
CA ILE A 14 3.55 1.58 11.53
C ILE A 14 5.02 1.56 11.07
N ALA A 15 5.26 1.56 9.77
CA ALA A 15 6.60 1.53 9.23
C ALA A 15 7.27 2.90 9.36
N ASP A 16 8.45 2.93 9.98
CA ASP A 16 9.35 4.09 9.92
C ASP A 16 10.01 4.21 8.53
N ARG A 17 10.70 5.33 8.26
CA ARG A 17 11.39 5.55 6.99
C ARG A 17 12.29 4.40 6.53
N ARG A 18 13.09 3.82 7.44
CA ARG A 18 14.00 2.70 7.07
C ARG A 18 13.22 1.43 6.77
N GLN A 19 12.11 1.20 7.44
CA GLN A 19 11.21 0.08 7.20
C GLN A 19 10.45 0.27 5.88
N MET A 20 9.96 1.48 5.60
CA MET A 20 9.25 1.84 4.37
C MET A 20 10.11 1.52 3.13
N PHE A 21 11.35 2.01 3.08
CA PHE A 21 12.23 1.72 1.94
C PHE A 21 12.56 0.23 1.80
N ARG A 22 12.74 -0.49 2.92
CA ARG A 22 12.92 -1.95 2.89
C ARG A 22 11.68 -2.69 2.36
N LEU A 23 10.48 -2.20 2.67
CA LEU A 23 9.24 -2.76 2.17
C LEU A 23 9.04 -2.44 0.68
N PHE A 24 9.49 -1.27 0.21
CA PHE A 24 9.53 -0.98 -1.22
C PHE A 24 10.47 -1.92 -1.98
N ASP A 25 11.65 -2.18 -1.42
CA ASP A 25 12.67 -3.05 -2.01
C ASP A 25 12.46 -4.54 -1.72
N ARG A 26 11.35 -4.93 -1.11
CA ARG A 26 11.09 -6.31 -0.65
C ARG A 26 11.22 -7.37 -1.75
N HIS A 27 11.05 -6.95 -3.00
CA HIS A 27 11.18 -7.81 -4.19
C HIS A 27 12.40 -7.46 -5.07
N ALA A 28 13.22 -6.47 -4.69
CA ALA A 28 14.34 -5.98 -5.48
C ALA A 28 15.50 -6.99 -5.64
N GLN A 29 15.63 -7.96 -4.72
CA GLN A 29 16.69 -8.98 -4.74
C GLN A 29 16.28 -10.31 -5.41
N ARG A 30 15.24 -10.34 -6.24
CA ARG A 30 14.81 -11.60 -6.87
C ARG A 30 15.67 -11.95 -8.08
N PRO A 31 16.08 -13.23 -8.22
CA PRO A 31 16.94 -13.68 -9.32
C PRO A 31 16.27 -13.61 -10.71
N ASP A 32 14.94 -13.60 -10.80
CA ASP A 32 14.17 -13.69 -12.06
C ASP A 32 13.42 -12.40 -12.47
N ARG A 33 13.92 -11.23 -12.05
CA ARG A 33 13.31 -9.89 -12.24
C ARG A 33 12.84 -9.55 -13.67
N TRP A 34 13.34 -10.24 -14.70
CA TRP A 34 13.05 -9.94 -16.10
C TRP A 34 12.25 -11.02 -16.83
N GLN A 35 11.88 -12.12 -16.17
CA GLN A 35 11.25 -13.28 -16.85
C GLN A 35 9.72 -13.33 -16.73
N ASN A 36 9.09 -12.57 -15.82
CA ASN A 36 7.64 -12.63 -15.59
C ASN A 36 7.00 -11.24 -15.45
N ASP A 37 5.68 -11.18 -15.71
CA ASP A 37 4.81 -10.06 -15.33
C ASP A 37 4.74 -9.96 -13.79
N ASP A 38 5.74 -9.31 -13.21
CA ASP A 38 5.92 -9.15 -11.76
C ASP A 38 4.83 -8.28 -11.12
N SER A 39 3.93 -7.68 -11.92
CA SER A 39 2.80 -6.87 -11.47
C SER A 39 1.93 -7.61 -10.45
N ALA A 40 1.75 -8.92 -10.64
CA ALA A 40 0.97 -9.77 -9.74
C ALA A 40 1.59 -9.90 -8.33
N LEU A 41 2.91 -9.71 -8.18
CA LEU A 41 3.59 -9.84 -6.89
C LEU A 41 3.33 -8.65 -5.99
N PHE A 42 3.40 -7.43 -6.55
CA PHE A 42 3.19 -6.20 -5.81
C PHE A 42 1.72 -5.83 -5.69
N ALA A 43 0.91 -6.10 -6.72
CA ALA A 43 -0.49 -5.71 -6.75
C ALA A 43 -1.24 -6.24 -5.51
N GLY A 44 -1.90 -5.33 -4.81
CA GLY A 44 -2.68 -5.66 -3.61
C GLY A 44 -1.87 -5.65 -2.30
N GLU A 45 -0.55 -5.48 -2.32
CA GLU A 45 0.23 -5.31 -1.09
C GLU A 45 0.07 -3.90 -0.52
N TRP A 46 -0.10 -3.82 0.80
CA TRP A 46 -0.18 -2.54 1.52
C TRP A 46 0.37 -2.62 2.94
N PHE A 47 0.69 -1.47 3.52
CA PHE A 47 1.12 -1.34 4.90
C PHE A 47 0.87 0.07 5.45
N GLU A 48 0.92 0.20 6.77
CA GLU A 48 0.78 1.49 7.44
C GLU A 48 2.16 2.16 7.59
N ILE A 49 2.17 3.48 7.44
CA ILE A 49 3.36 4.33 7.58
C ILE A 49 3.05 5.47 8.55
N ALA A 50 4.10 6.10 9.08
CA ALA A 50 3.91 7.31 9.85
C ALA A 50 3.62 8.52 8.93
N ARG A 51 3.04 9.57 9.51
CA ARG A 51 2.72 10.81 8.81
C ARG A 51 3.95 11.43 8.13
N SER A 52 5.08 11.41 8.81
CA SER A 52 6.35 11.96 8.30
C SER A 52 6.76 11.32 6.97
N GLU A 53 6.54 10.01 6.83
CA GLU A 53 6.86 9.25 5.63
C GLU A 53 5.88 9.54 4.50
N HIS A 54 4.58 9.69 4.82
CA HIS A 54 3.57 10.12 3.85
C HIS A 54 3.90 11.51 3.29
N ASP A 55 4.14 12.48 4.18
CA ASP A 55 4.42 13.87 3.82
C ASP A 55 5.75 13.94 3.05
N TYR A 56 6.77 13.19 3.49
CA TYR A 56 8.04 13.08 2.77
C TYR A 56 7.87 12.56 1.33
N MET A 57 7.06 11.52 1.11
CA MET A 57 6.84 10.97 -0.23
C MET A 57 6.08 11.94 -1.14
N LEU A 58 5.20 12.77 -0.57
CA LEU A 58 4.51 13.83 -1.30
C LEU A 58 5.45 14.98 -1.71
N ASP A 59 6.43 15.30 -0.87
CA ASP A 59 7.36 16.42 -1.09
C ASP A 59 8.51 16.09 -2.06
N ILE A 60 8.81 14.80 -2.27
CA ILE A 60 9.93 14.38 -3.15
C ILE A 60 9.69 14.80 -4.60
N LEU A 61 8.51 14.50 -5.14
CA LEU A 61 8.17 14.74 -6.54
C LEU A 61 6.67 15.02 -6.68
N PRO A 62 6.25 15.85 -7.66
CA PRO A 62 4.85 16.09 -7.92
C PRO A 62 4.14 14.75 -8.21
N PRO A 63 2.98 14.47 -7.59
CA PRO A 63 2.29 13.21 -7.81
C PRO A 63 1.83 13.08 -9.27
N LEU A 64 1.59 11.85 -9.70
CA LEU A 64 0.96 11.56 -10.99
C LEU A 64 -0.47 12.11 -10.99
N TRP A 65 -1.18 11.87 -9.90
CA TRP A 65 -2.48 12.45 -9.60
C TRP A 65 -2.69 12.49 -8.09
N MET A 66 -3.56 13.39 -7.64
CA MET A 66 -4.02 13.48 -6.25
C MET A 66 -5.54 13.52 -6.27
N ARG A 67 -6.17 12.72 -5.40
CA ARG A 67 -7.63 12.62 -5.31
C ARG A 67 -8.04 12.42 -3.85
N GLY A 68 -8.61 13.45 -3.25
CA GLY A 68 -9.15 13.39 -1.90
C GLY A 68 -8.10 12.95 -0.88
N ASP A 69 -8.26 11.75 -0.35
CA ASP A 69 -7.43 11.16 0.70
C ASP A 69 -6.31 10.26 0.16
N MET A 70 -5.93 10.39 -1.11
CA MET A 70 -4.86 9.61 -1.72
C MET A 70 -4.12 10.32 -2.85
N PHE A 71 -2.88 9.90 -3.09
CA PHE A 71 -2.08 10.32 -4.24
C PHE A 71 -1.26 9.18 -4.82
N ALA A 72 -0.95 9.26 -6.12
CA ALA A 72 -0.13 8.29 -6.83
C ALA A 72 1.27 8.84 -7.12
N MET A 73 2.28 8.00 -6.95
CA MET A 73 3.64 8.28 -7.42
C MET A 73 3.71 8.23 -8.94
N ARG A 74 4.66 9.00 -9.51
CA ARG A 74 4.97 8.97 -10.94
C ARG A 74 5.83 7.79 -11.32
N GLU A 75 6.61 7.27 -10.39
CA GLU A 75 7.41 6.07 -10.58
C GLU A 75 6.54 4.82 -10.56
N PHE A 76 6.63 4.06 -11.64
CA PHE A 76 5.98 2.78 -11.80
C PHE A 76 6.94 1.65 -11.45
N LEU A 77 6.47 0.64 -10.71
CA LEU A 77 7.23 -0.57 -10.40
C LEU A 77 7.24 -1.53 -11.60
N THR A 78 6.12 -1.61 -12.29
CA THR A 78 5.90 -2.30 -13.57
C THR A 78 5.02 -1.42 -14.45
N ASP A 79 4.73 -1.81 -15.70
CA ASP A 79 3.99 -0.98 -16.65
C ASP A 79 2.68 -0.36 -16.13
N SER A 80 1.98 -1.03 -15.19
CA SER A 80 0.69 -0.58 -14.65
C SER A 80 0.69 -0.34 -13.13
N VAL A 81 1.63 -0.94 -12.39
CA VAL A 81 1.61 -0.92 -10.91
C VAL A 81 2.43 0.25 -10.38
N THR A 82 1.80 1.10 -9.57
CA THR A 82 2.48 2.22 -8.89
C THR A 82 2.15 2.26 -7.39
N SER A 83 2.96 3.01 -6.66
CA SER A 83 2.73 3.34 -5.25
C SER A 83 1.60 4.35 -5.11
N ILE A 84 0.60 3.99 -4.32
CA ILE A 84 -0.47 4.88 -3.88
C ILE A 84 -0.32 5.10 -2.37
N PHE A 85 -0.39 6.36 -1.96
CA PHE A 85 -0.39 6.76 -0.56
C PHE A 85 -1.78 7.21 -0.17
N PHE A 86 -2.17 6.91 1.07
CA PHE A 86 -3.49 7.18 1.61
C PHE A 86 -3.40 7.90 2.96
N ALA A 87 -4.31 8.83 3.21
CA ALA A 87 -4.53 9.50 4.49
C ALA A 87 -5.98 9.26 4.95
N LEU A 88 -6.23 8.09 5.56
CA LEU A 88 -7.58 7.59 5.84
C LEU A 88 -8.00 7.89 7.27
N THR A 89 -9.24 8.33 7.46
CA THR A 89 -9.85 8.44 8.79
C THR A 89 -10.41 7.08 9.22
N ILE A 90 -9.82 6.50 10.26
CA ILE A 90 -10.19 5.19 10.83
C ILE A 90 -10.37 5.38 12.33
N ASP A 91 -11.54 5.00 12.86
CA ASP A 91 -11.90 5.16 14.27
C ASP A 91 -11.68 6.59 14.80
N GLY A 92 -12.00 7.59 13.97
CA GLY A 92 -11.89 9.02 14.29
C GLY A 92 -10.47 9.58 14.25
N ARG A 93 -9.47 8.80 13.81
CA ARG A 93 -8.07 9.23 13.69
C ARG A 93 -7.60 9.12 12.24
N ILE A 94 -6.85 10.11 11.78
CA ILE A 94 -6.17 10.03 10.49
C ILE A 94 -4.98 9.09 10.64
N ARG A 95 -4.91 8.08 9.78
CA ARG A 95 -3.83 7.10 9.66
C ARG A 95 -3.33 7.07 8.23
N TYR A 96 -2.05 6.75 8.05
CA TYR A 96 -1.38 6.88 6.77
C TYR A 96 -0.95 5.51 6.26
N PHE A 97 -1.19 5.26 4.98
CA PHE A 97 -0.92 3.96 4.37
C PHE A 97 -0.23 4.11 3.04
N HIS A 98 0.47 3.06 2.65
CA HIS A 98 0.98 2.84 1.32
C HIS A 98 0.37 1.56 0.78
N GLY A 99 0.06 1.53 -0.51
CA GLY A 99 -0.33 0.32 -1.23
C GLY A 99 0.09 0.34 -2.68
N TYR A 100 0.36 -0.83 -3.24
CA TYR A 100 0.63 -1.01 -4.65
C TYR A 100 -0.66 -1.30 -5.42
N CYS A 101 -0.99 -0.42 -6.35
CA CYS A 101 -2.20 -0.53 -7.17
C CYS A 101 -1.84 -0.60 -8.65
N ASP A 102 -2.41 -1.60 -9.33
CA ASP A 102 -2.46 -1.66 -10.79
C ASP A 102 -3.45 -0.61 -11.32
N LEU A 103 -2.98 0.36 -12.10
CA LEU A 103 -3.82 1.43 -12.68
C LEU A 103 -4.58 1.01 -13.94
N PHE A 104 -4.24 -0.12 -14.58
CA PHE A 104 -5.05 -0.70 -15.65
C PHE A 104 -6.29 -1.37 -15.08
N GLU A 105 -6.21 -1.89 -13.86
CA GLU A 105 -7.38 -2.34 -13.12
C GLU A 105 -8.22 -1.17 -12.60
N ARG A 106 -9.30 -0.85 -13.33
CA ARG A 106 -10.23 0.22 -12.94
C ARG A 106 -10.69 0.06 -11.49
N GLY A 107 -10.51 1.12 -10.70
CA GLY A 107 -10.91 1.18 -9.28
C GLY A 107 -9.97 0.44 -8.32
N SER A 108 -8.77 0.02 -8.74
CA SER A 108 -7.79 -0.63 -7.86
C SER A 108 -7.45 0.20 -6.60
N PRO A 109 -7.18 1.53 -6.69
CA PRO A 109 -6.96 2.35 -5.49
C PRO A 109 -8.17 2.42 -4.56
N ASP A 110 -9.38 2.47 -5.12
CA ASP A 110 -10.63 2.49 -4.34
C ASP A 110 -10.87 1.16 -3.60
N ARG A 111 -10.62 0.02 -4.26
CA ARG A 111 -10.68 -1.31 -3.64
C ARG A 111 -9.65 -1.45 -2.52
N MET A 112 -8.42 -0.98 -2.75
CA MET A 112 -7.37 -0.97 -1.75
C MET A 112 -7.79 -0.18 -0.51
N LYS A 113 -8.27 1.06 -0.70
CA LYS A 113 -8.80 1.89 0.38
C LYS A 113 -9.91 1.19 1.16
N ALA A 114 -10.89 0.60 0.48
CA ALA A 114 -11.99 -0.12 1.11
C ALA A 114 -11.49 -1.30 1.97
N ALA A 115 -10.53 -2.08 1.44
CA ALA A 115 -9.94 -3.20 2.17
C ALA A 115 -9.11 -2.76 3.39
N ILE A 116 -8.40 -1.63 3.30
CA ILE A 116 -7.66 -1.06 4.43
C ILE A 116 -8.64 -0.63 5.52
N VAL A 117 -9.67 0.15 5.18
CA VAL A 117 -10.69 0.62 6.15
C VAL A 117 -11.38 -0.58 6.80
N GLU A 118 -11.84 -1.55 6.01
CA GLU A 118 -12.51 -2.74 6.53
C GLU A 118 -11.61 -3.52 7.51
N ARG A 119 -10.33 -3.71 7.17
CA ARG A 119 -9.41 -4.46 8.02
C ARG A 119 -9.05 -3.71 9.29
N GLU A 120 -8.75 -2.42 9.19
CA GLU A 120 -8.19 -1.62 10.29
C GLU A 120 -9.27 -1.02 11.21
N SER A 121 -10.53 -0.98 10.79
CA SER A 121 -11.69 -0.68 11.66
C SER A 121 -12.22 -1.91 12.39
N ARG A 122 -11.75 -3.13 12.07
CA ARG A 122 -12.15 -4.30 12.86
C ARG A 122 -11.62 -4.11 14.28
N PRO A 123 -12.48 -4.22 15.31
CA PRO A 123 -11.99 -4.22 16.67
C PRO A 123 -10.96 -5.33 16.76
N VAL A 124 -9.76 -4.99 17.24
CA VAL A 124 -8.77 -6.00 17.61
C VAL A 124 -9.51 -6.91 18.57
N ARG A 125 -9.87 -8.12 18.12
CA ARG A 125 -10.33 -9.17 19.04
C ARG A 125 -9.15 -9.36 19.98
N ALA A 126 -9.18 -8.68 21.11
CA ALA A 126 -8.34 -8.97 22.23
C ALA A 126 -8.45 -10.49 22.40
N MET A 127 -7.32 -11.17 22.32
CA MET A 127 -7.20 -12.56 22.69
C MET A 127 -7.87 -12.74 24.06
N THR A 128 -9.12 -13.17 24.06
CA THR A 128 -9.66 -13.94 25.17
C THR A 128 -9.03 -15.32 25.03
N ARG A 129 -7.93 -15.51 25.74
CA ARG A 129 -7.41 -16.83 26.12
C ARG A 129 -6.84 -16.64 27.52
N GLU A 130 -7.65 -16.94 28.54
CA GLU A 130 -7.61 -18.21 29.31
C GLU A 130 -6.20 -18.36 29.93
N GLU A 131 -5.97 -18.26 31.23
CA GLU A 131 -6.76 -18.46 32.46
C GLU A 131 -6.26 -17.49 33.57
#